data_AF-A0A0F6QY00-F1
#
_entry.id   AF-A0A0F6QY00-F1
#
_cell.length_a   1.000
_cell.length_b   1.000
_cell.length_c   1.000
_cell.angle_alpha   90.00
_cell.angle_beta   90.00
_cell.angle_gamma   90.00
#
_symmetry.space_group_name_H-M   'P 1'
#
loop_
_entity.id
_entity.type
_entity.pdbx_description
1 polymer ?
#
loop_
_entity_poly.entity_id
_entity_poly.type
_entity_poly.pdbx_seq_one_letter_code
_entity_poly.pdbx_strand_id
1 'polypeptide(L)'
;MTSNSMLSKSSNPNTDIWCFITKFLSAHDSLPAAKRKYQEAVERVRESYNVLLASEQAYMEGSPEPLFTLLTDEIVGFGDKLTDVEKENYALFIFTTIVEVPEAEEDQEEDPIRDVAAKLELDAEDPFPSVFPSRTRSIWVSESGRESSHCISQ
;
A
#
# COMPACT_ATOMS: atom_id res chain seq x y z
N MET A 1 6.92 -34.98 29.34
CA MET A 1 7.54 -33.74 28.85
C MET A 1 6.67 -33.21 27.72
N THR A 2 5.96 -32.14 28.02
CA THR A 2 5.02 -31.41 27.16
C THR A 2 5.76 -30.62 26.10
N SER A 3 5.42 -30.84 24.84
CA SER A 3 5.58 -29.83 23.78
C SER A 3 4.21 -29.59 23.16
N ASN A 4 3.47 -28.64 23.75
CA ASN A 4 2.37 -27.99 23.05
C ASN A 4 2.99 -27.10 21.98
N SER A 5 3.01 -27.58 20.75
CA SER A 5 3.18 -26.73 19.58
C SER A 5 1.94 -25.86 19.46
N MET A 6 1.99 -24.66 20.02
CA MET A 6 1.05 -23.59 19.66
C MET A 6 1.43 -23.09 18.27
N LEU A 7 1.01 -23.84 17.25
CA LEU A 7 0.77 -23.26 15.94
C LEU A 7 -0.40 -22.30 16.15
N SER A 8 -0.16 -21.00 15.98
CA SER A 8 -1.21 -20.00 15.90
C SER A 8 -2.10 -20.37 14.72
N LYS A 9 -3.18 -21.10 14.99
CA LYS A 9 -4.26 -21.25 14.04
C LYS A 9 -4.77 -19.84 13.76
N SER A 10 -4.76 -19.45 12.49
CA SER A 10 -5.58 -18.36 12.00
C SER A 10 -6.96 -18.46 12.67
N SER A 11 -7.37 -17.39 13.33
CA SER A 11 -8.58 -17.34 14.15
C SER A 11 -9.86 -17.25 13.32
N ASN A 12 -9.76 -17.24 11.98
CA ASN A 12 -10.92 -17.27 11.08
C ASN A 12 -10.63 -18.15 9.85
N PRO A 13 -11.44 -19.17 9.55
CA PRO A 13 -11.23 -20.05 8.39
C PRO A 13 -11.52 -19.40 7.02
N ASN A 14 -12.02 -18.15 7.00
CA ASN A 14 -12.41 -17.41 5.78
C ASN A 14 -11.60 -16.11 5.60
N THR A 15 -10.31 -16.11 5.95
CA THR A 15 -9.44 -14.94 5.73
C THR A 15 -8.17 -15.35 5.01
N ASP A 16 -7.81 -14.59 3.98
CA ASP A 16 -6.57 -14.71 3.23
C ASP A 16 -5.56 -13.65 3.66
N ILE A 17 -4.28 -13.96 3.53
CA ILE A 17 -3.21 -12.99 3.80
C ILE A 17 -2.82 -12.28 2.51
N TRP A 18 -2.87 -10.95 2.53
CA TRP A 18 -2.53 -10.12 1.39
C TRP A 18 -1.39 -9.17 1.72
N CYS A 19 -0.42 -9.09 0.81
CA CYS A 19 0.67 -8.11 0.84
C CYS A 19 0.31 -6.95 -0.08
N PHE A 20 0.27 -5.74 0.47
CA PHE A 20 0.03 -4.49 -0.23
C PHE A 20 1.35 -3.74 -0.38
N ILE A 21 1.67 -3.38 -1.61
CA ILE A 21 2.83 -2.57 -1.96
C ILE A 21 2.32 -1.21 -2.43
N THR A 22 2.51 -0.20 -1.60
CA THR A 22 2.12 1.18 -1.88
C THR A 22 3.33 1.94 -2.38
N LYS A 23 3.30 2.33 -3.66
CA LYS A 23 4.29 3.20 -4.28
C LYS A 23 3.78 4.63 -4.24
N PHE A 24 4.59 5.56 -3.75
CA PHE A 24 4.20 6.96 -3.65
C PHE A 24 5.33 7.87 -4.06
N LEU A 25 4.97 9.01 -4.66
CA LEU A 25 5.91 10.05 -5.04
C LEU A 25 6.05 11.03 -3.87
N SER A 26 7.28 11.39 -3.52
CA SER A 26 7.54 12.42 -2.52
C SER A 26 8.82 13.18 -2.85
N ALA A 27 8.84 14.47 -2.53
CA ALA A 27 10.10 15.18 -2.39
C ALA A 27 10.91 14.59 -1.23
N HIS A 28 12.24 14.60 -1.33
CA HIS A 28 13.12 14.01 -0.32
C HIS A 28 12.95 14.63 1.08
N ASP A 29 12.76 15.94 1.14
CA ASP A 29 12.56 16.71 2.38
C ASP A 29 11.19 16.47 3.03
N SER A 30 10.22 16.01 2.24
CA SER A 30 8.83 15.78 2.63
C SER A 30 8.56 14.33 3.04
N LEU A 31 9.56 13.44 2.92
CA LEU A 31 9.45 12.03 3.30
C LEU A 31 8.98 11.80 4.74
N PRO A 32 9.39 12.59 5.76
CA PRO A 32 8.85 12.45 7.11
C PRO A 32 7.34 12.72 7.19
N ALA A 33 6.79 13.59 6.34
CA ALA A 33 5.37 13.86 6.27
C ALA A 33 4.62 12.72 5.57
N ALA A 34 5.15 12.20 4.46
CA ALA A 34 4.60 11.02 3.78
C ALA A 34 4.54 9.79 4.70
N LYS A 35 5.57 9.59 5.56
CA LYS A 35 5.57 8.54 6.59
C LYS A 35 4.43 8.67 7.60
N ARG A 36 4.11 9.89 8.03
CA ARG A 36 2.96 10.13 8.94
C ARG A 36 1.64 9.82 8.25
N LYS A 37 1.48 10.25 6.99
CA LYS A 37 0.31 9.92 6.17
C LYS A 37 0.11 8.41 6.00
N TYR A 38 1.20 7.69 5.78
CA TYR A 38 1.14 6.22 5.74
C TYR A 38 0.74 5.61 7.10
N GLN A 39 1.24 6.13 8.22
CA GLN A 39 0.79 5.67 9.55
C GLN A 39 -0.71 5.91 9.75
N GLU A 40 -1.22 7.09 9.37
CA GLU A 40 -2.66 7.40 9.39
C GLU A 40 -3.46 6.44 8.51
N ALA A 41 -2.96 6.12 7.31
CA ALA A 41 -3.57 5.15 6.41
C ALA A 41 -3.64 3.74 7.00
N VAL A 42 -2.56 3.28 7.65
CA VAL A 42 -2.53 2.00 8.35
C VAL A 42 -3.51 1.97 9.51
N GLU A 43 -3.66 3.06 10.27
CA GLU A 43 -4.67 3.12 11.33
C GLU A 43 -6.10 2.99 10.78
N ARG A 44 -6.42 3.64 9.65
CA ARG A 44 -7.73 3.45 8.97
C ARG A 44 -7.98 1.99 8.59
N VAL A 45 -6.96 1.28 8.12
CA VAL A 45 -7.08 -0.16 7.82
C VAL A 45 -7.33 -0.96 9.10
N ARG A 46 -6.65 -0.64 10.21
CA ARG A 46 -6.81 -1.32 11.51
C ARG A 46 -8.20 -1.18 12.11
N GLU A 47 -8.97 -0.18 11.70
CA GLU A 47 -10.37 -0.02 12.13
C GLU A 47 -11.26 -1.18 11.63
N SER A 48 -10.89 -1.84 10.52
CA SER A 48 -11.72 -2.87 9.88
C SER A 48 -11.01 -4.20 9.64
N TYR A 49 -9.68 -4.23 9.62
CA TYR A 49 -8.88 -5.41 9.26
C TYR A 49 -7.74 -5.68 10.24
N ASN A 50 -7.28 -6.92 10.29
CA ASN A 50 -6.11 -7.29 11.08
C ASN A 50 -4.81 -7.06 10.27
N VAL A 51 -4.05 -6.03 10.66
CA VAL A 51 -2.76 -5.71 10.03
C VAL A 51 -1.64 -6.52 10.71
N LEU A 52 -1.09 -7.49 9.99
CA LEU A 52 0.00 -8.35 10.44
C LEU A 52 1.37 -7.67 10.40
N LEU A 53 1.58 -6.80 9.41
CA LEU A 53 2.80 -6.01 9.25
C LEU A 53 2.46 -4.67 8.61
N ALA A 54 3.09 -3.61 9.08
CA ALA A 54 3.18 -2.34 8.37
C ALA A 54 4.62 -1.84 8.48
N SER A 55 5.40 -1.95 7.39
CA SER A 55 6.78 -1.47 7.39
C SER A 55 6.82 0.05 7.41
N GLU A 56 7.44 0.65 8.43
CA GLU A 56 7.68 2.11 8.49
C GLU A 56 8.95 2.54 7.72
N GLN A 57 9.66 1.57 7.14
CA GLN A 57 10.79 1.84 6.26
C GLN A 57 10.30 2.10 4.85
N ALA A 58 10.46 3.34 4.39
CA ALA A 58 10.25 3.73 3.00
C ALA A 58 11.48 3.32 2.18
N TYR A 59 11.34 2.32 1.32
CA TYR A 59 12.40 1.96 0.37
C TYR A 59 12.38 2.92 -0.82
N MET A 60 13.53 3.49 -1.18
CA MET A 60 13.64 4.41 -2.32
C MET A 60 13.85 3.60 -3.61
N GLU A 61 12.89 3.69 -4.53
CA GLU A 61 12.95 3.04 -5.84
C GLU A 61 13.60 3.92 -6.91
N GLY A 62 13.69 5.24 -6.67
CA GLY A 62 14.21 6.22 -7.62
C GLY A 62 13.09 6.76 -8.52
N SER A 63 13.31 6.80 -9.84
CA SER A 63 12.35 7.39 -10.78
C SER A 63 11.93 6.42 -11.90
N PRO A 64 11.37 5.24 -11.57
CA PRO A 64 10.93 4.28 -12.59
C PRO A 64 9.75 4.82 -13.40
N GLU A 65 9.90 4.81 -14.72
CA GLU A 65 8.83 5.11 -15.66
C GLU A 65 7.96 3.87 -15.94
N PRO A 66 6.67 4.04 -16.29
CA PRO A 66 5.95 5.31 -16.51
C PRO A 66 5.32 5.92 -15.25
N LEU A 67 5.44 5.24 -14.10
CA LEU A 67 4.76 5.63 -12.87
C LEU A 67 5.25 6.98 -12.36
N PHE A 68 6.57 7.26 -12.45
CA PHE A 68 7.13 8.52 -12.02
C PHE A 68 6.47 9.70 -12.75
N THR A 69 6.39 9.66 -14.08
CA THR A 69 5.70 10.71 -14.86
C THR A 69 4.24 10.87 -14.45
N LEU A 70 3.49 9.77 -14.32
CA LEU A 70 2.08 9.81 -13.93
C LEU A 70 1.89 10.53 -12.59
N LEU A 71 2.65 10.16 -11.57
CA LEU A 71 2.49 10.75 -10.24
C LEU A 71 3.02 12.19 -10.20
N THR A 72 4.04 12.56 -10.98
CA THR A 72 4.47 13.96 -11.07
C THR A 72 3.40 14.85 -11.69
N ASP A 73 2.65 14.35 -12.67
CA ASP A 73 1.54 15.10 -13.27
C ASP A 73 0.39 15.31 -12.25
N GLU A 74 0.15 14.36 -11.34
CA GLU A 74 -0.85 14.50 -10.25
C GLU A 74 -0.48 15.57 -9.22
N ILE A 75 0.82 15.75 -8.92
CA ILE A 75 1.28 16.83 -8.02
C ILE A 75 0.97 18.22 -8.61
N VAL A 76 1.08 18.38 -9.93
CA VAL A 76 0.83 19.67 -10.62
C VAL A 76 -0.60 19.78 -11.17
N GLY A 77 -1.47 18.84 -10.84
CA GLY A 77 -2.87 18.88 -11.26
C GLY A 77 -3.09 18.67 -12.76
N PHE A 78 -2.18 17.96 -13.43
CA PHE A 78 -2.08 17.88 -14.91
C PHE A 78 -1.92 19.25 -15.60
N GLY A 79 -1.43 20.26 -14.87
CA GLY A 79 -1.13 21.59 -15.37
C GLY A 79 0.30 21.71 -15.92
N ASP A 80 0.96 22.82 -15.57
CA ASP A 80 2.35 23.05 -15.98
C ASP A 80 3.26 21.99 -15.35
N LYS A 81 3.99 21.27 -16.21
CA LYS A 81 4.87 20.19 -15.78
C LYS A 81 6.06 20.75 -15.03
N LEU A 82 6.51 20.02 -14.01
CA LEU A 82 7.80 20.26 -13.36
C LEU A 82 8.92 20.23 -14.41
N THR A 83 9.85 21.17 -14.28
CA THR A 83 11.12 21.14 -15.00
C THR A 83 11.94 19.93 -14.57
N ASP A 84 12.92 19.52 -15.39
CA ASP A 84 13.74 18.35 -15.04
C ASP A 84 14.56 18.58 -13.75
N VAL A 85 14.98 19.81 -13.48
CA VAL A 85 15.66 20.18 -12.22
C VAL A 85 14.73 20.06 -11.02
N GLU A 86 13.45 20.39 -11.17
CA GLU A 86 12.48 20.22 -10.07
C GLU A 86 12.22 18.73 -9.79
N LYS A 87 12.13 17.90 -10.83
CA LYS A 87 11.95 16.45 -10.71
C LYS A 87 13.08 15.75 -9.96
N GLU A 88 14.31 16.25 -10.03
CA GLU A 88 15.45 15.71 -9.28
C GLU A 88 15.25 15.72 -7.76
N ASN A 89 14.32 16.54 -7.24
CA ASN A 89 13.98 16.57 -5.82
C ASN A 89 13.02 15.46 -5.39
N TYR A 90 12.43 14.74 -6.35
CA TYR A 90 11.40 13.73 -6.13
C TYR A 90 11.93 12.33 -6.42
N ALA A 91 11.44 11.38 -5.64
CA ALA A 91 11.62 9.95 -5.91
C ALA A 91 10.35 9.19 -5.58
N LEU A 92 10.18 8.03 -6.22
CA LEU A 92 9.24 7.01 -5.80
C LEU A 92 9.81 6.26 -4.61
N PHE A 93 8.94 6.09 -3.61
CA PHE A 93 9.21 5.32 -2.41
C PHE A 93 8.17 4.21 -2.27
N ILE A 94 8.52 3.17 -1.53
CA ILE A 94 7.68 1.98 -1.34
C ILE A 94 7.44 1.76 0.14
N PHE A 95 6.16 1.56 0.49
CA PHE A 95 5.74 0.94 1.74
C PHE A 95 5.17 -0.46 1.50
N THR A 96 5.21 -1.28 2.53
CA THR A 96 4.70 -2.66 2.49
C THR A 96 3.87 -2.93 3.72
N THR A 97 2.64 -3.38 3.49
CA THR A 97 1.67 -3.75 4.52
C THR A 97 1.20 -5.18 4.27
N ILE A 98 1.09 -6.01 5.31
CA ILE A 98 0.50 -7.34 5.23
C ILE A 98 -0.75 -7.34 6.10
N VAL A 99 -1.87 -7.78 5.53
CA VAL A 99 -3.21 -7.70 6.15
C VAL A 99 -3.91 -9.04 5.97
N GLU A 100 -4.62 -9.49 7.00
CA GLU A 100 -5.63 -10.55 6.86
C GLU A 100 -6.93 -9.93 6.33
N VAL A 101 -7.36 -10.39 5.15
CA VAL A 101 -8.54 -9.89 4.45
C VAL A 101 -9.55 -11.02 4.37
N PRO A 102 -10.81 -10.81 4.76
CA PRO A 102 -11.84 -11.83 4.60
C PRO A 102 -12.05 -12.17 3.12
N GLU A 103 -12.35 -13.44 2.83
CA GLU A 103 -12.81 -13.84 1.51
C GLU A 103 -14.08 -13.04 1.14
N ALA A 104 -14.17 -12.59 -0.10
CA ALA A 104 -15.35 -11.88 -0.58
C ALA A 104 -16.56 -12.81 -0.58
N GLU A 105 -17.66 -12.39 0.05
CA GLU A 105 -18.92 -13.13 -0.02
C GLU A 105 -19.59 -12.93 -1.40
N GLU A 106 -20.33 -13.91 -1.90
CA GLU A 106 -20.96 -13.85 -3.24
C GLU A 106 -21.88 -12.63 -3.44
N ASP A 107 -22.48 -12.13 -2.35
CA ASP A 107 -23.40 -10.99 -2.35
C ASP A 107 -22.77 -9.66 -1.85
N GLN A 108 -21.45 -9.63 -1.63
CA GLN A 108 -20.79 -8.44 -1.10
C GLN A 108 -20.63 -7.37 -2.19
N GLU A 109 -21.18 -6.16 -1.94
CA GLU A 109 -21.10 -5.04 -2.90
C GLU A 109 -19.68 -4.49 -3.06
N GLU A 110 -18.87 -4.52 -2.00
CA GLU A 110 -17.51 -3.99 -1.98
C GLU A 110 -16.48 -5.11 -1.81
N ASP A 111 -15.53 -5.20 -2.75
CA ASP A 111 -14.39 -6.11 -2.69
C ASP A 111 -13.45 -5.68 -1.54
N PRO A 112 -13.29 -6.51 -0.49
CA PRO A 112 -12.51 -6.15 0.69
C PRO A 112 -11.03 -5.91 0.36
N ILE A 113 -10.49 -6.54 -0.69
CA ILE A 113 -9.11 -6.31 -1.13
C ILE A 113 -8.98 -4.90 -1.70
N ARG A 114 -9.97 -4.45 -2.47
CA ARG A 114 -10.00 -3.08 -3.03
C ARG A 114 -10.19 -2.03 -1.94
N ASP A 115 -11.03 -2.30 -0.95
CA ASP A 115 -11.21 -1.40 0.20
C ASP A 115 -9.89 -1.20 0.96
N VAL A 116 -9.17 -2.28 1.28
CA VAL A 116 -7.84 -2.17 1.92
C VAL A 116 -6.85 -1.39 1.05
N ALA A 117 -6.78 -1.70 -0.25
CA ALA A 117 -5.87 -1.00 -1.16
C ALA A 117 -6.18 0.50 -1.22
N ALA A 118 -7.47 0.88 -1.32
CA ALA A 118 -7.89 2.28 -1.35
C ALA A 118 -7.57 3.02 -0.04
N LYS A 119 -7.78 2.38 1.12
CA LYS A 119 -7.45 2.96 2.44
C LYS A 119 -5.94 3.21 2.62
N LEU A 120 -5.10 2.39 1.99
CA LEU A 120 -3.64 2.46 2.05
C LEU A 120 -3.03 3.53 1.11
N GLU A 121 -3.78 4.06 0.14
CA GLU A 121 -3.31 5.18 -0.67
C GLU A 121 -3.09 6.41 0.24
N LEU A 122 -1.93 7.06 0.09
CA LEU A 122 -1.54 8.22 0.90
C LEU A 122 -2.42 9.45 0.59
N ASP A 123 -3.01 9.48 -0.60
CA ASP A 123 -3.84 10.55 -1.13
C ASP A 123 -5.34 10.22 -1.17
N ALA A 124 -5.76 9.13 -0.51
CA ALA A 124 -7.17 8.72 -0.45
C ALA A 124 -8.13 9.81 0.05
N GLU A 125 -7.66 10.68 0.96
CA GLU A 125 -8.44 11.76 1.58
C GLU A 125 -7.97 13.16 1.15
N ASP A 126 -6.97 13.26 0.28
CA ASP A 126 -6.38 14.54 -0.10
C ASP A 126 -7.18 15.21 -1.23
N PRO A 127 -7.36 16.55 -1.19
CA PRO A 127 -7.91 17.27 -2.33
C PRO A 127 -6.93 17.20 -3.50
N PHE A 128 -7.46 17.21 -4.73
CA PHE A 128 -6.63 17.30 -5.93
C PHE A 128 -6.21 18.76 -6.19
N PRO A 129 -4.93 19.07 -6.54
CA PRO A 129 -3.79 18.16 -6.79
C PRO A 129 -3.23 17.46 -5.54
N SER A 130 -2.76 16.24 -5.72
CA SER A 130 -2.31 15.37 -4.61
C SER A 130 -0.94 15.78 -4.07
N VAL A 131 -0.75 15.73 -2.75
CA VAL A 131 0.54 16.02 -2.09
C VAL A 131 1.49 14.82 -2.14
N PHE A 132 0.95 13.62 -1.94
CA PHE A 132 1.69 12.36 -1.99
C PHE A 132 0.96 11.35 -2.87
N PRO A 133 0.87 11.61 -4.20
CA PRO A 133 0.16 10.72 -5.09
C PRO A 133 0.74 9.31 -5.01
N SER A 134 -0.14 8.33 -4.96
CA SER A 134 0.24 6.96 -4.66
C SER A 134 -0.56 5.92 -5.45
N ARG A 135 0.03 4.74 -5.58
CA ARG A 135 -0.60 3.56 -6.18
C ARG A 135 -0.30 2.33 -5.34
N THR A 136 -1.35 1.63 -4.94
CA THR A 136 -1.29 0.44 -4.13
C THR A 136 -1.68 -0.78 -4.95
N ARG A 137 -0.79 -1.77 -5.00
CA ARG A 137 -1.08 -3.10 -5.56
C ARG A 137 -1.16 -4.15 -4.47
N SER A 138 -2.02 -5.13 -4.65
CA SER A 138 -2.19 -6.27 -3.73
C SER A 138 -1.60 -7.54 -4.33
N ILE A 139 -1.02 -8.38 -3.47
CA ILE A 139 -0.41 -9.66 -3.81
C ILE A 139 -0.93 -10.68 -2.81
N TRP A 140 -1.58 -11.74 -3.28
CA TRP A 140 -2.02 -12.83 -2.42
C TRP A 140 -0.80 -13.63 -1.96
N VAL A 141 -0.64 -13.82 -0.65
CA VAL A 141 0.47 -14.56 -0.07
C VAL A 141 -0.02 -15.73 0.80
N SER A 142 0.73 -16.82 0.80
CA SER A 142 0.52 -17.95 1.71
C SER A 142 0.86 -17.57 3.16
N GLU A 143 0.43 -18.40 4.12
CA GLU A 143 0.83 -18.27 5.53
C GLU A 143 2.35 -18.25 5.75
N SER A 144 3.11 -18.90 4.86
CA SER A 144 4.58 -18.89 4.86
C SER A 144 5.22 -17.67 4.16
N GLY A 145 4.40 -16.71 3.72
CA GLY A 145 4.86 -15.48 3.07
C GLY A 145 5.33 -15.66 1.62
N ARG A 146 4.90 -16.72 0.94
CA ARG A 146 5.19 -16.94 -0.49
C ARG A 146 4.04 -16.39 -1.32
N GLU A 147 4.34 -15.79 -2.47
CA GLU A 147 3.30 -15.44 -3.44
C GLU A 147 2.46 -16.68 -3.79
N SER A 148 1.14 -16.53 -3.74
CA SER A 148 0.19 -17.58 -4.09
C SER A 148 0.26 -17.86 -5.59
N SER A 149 0.15 -19.13 -5.99
CA SER A 149 0.03 -19.51 -7.40
C SER A 149 -1.25 -18.98 -8.08
N HIS A 150 -2.22 -18.54 -7.28
CA HIS A 150 -3.46 -17.91 -7.73
C HIS A 150 -3.34 -16.39 -7.89
N CYS A 151 -2.19 -15.81 -7.56
CA CYS A 151 -1.92 -14.42 -7.87
C CYS A 151 -1.89 -14.30 -9.40
N ILE A 152 -2.98 -13.81 -9.98
CA ILE A 152 -3.09 -13.63 -11.43
C ILE A 152 -2.05 -12.56 -11.79
N SER A 153 -1.14 -12.94 -12.67
CA SER A 153 0.07 -12.23 -13.11
C SER A 153 -0.04 -10.71 -13.25
N GLN A 154 1.11 -10.07 -12.95
CA GLN A 154 1.50 -8.65 -13.07
C GLN A 154 0.78 -7.79 -14.12
#